data_AF-A0A2J8HSE4-F1
#
_entry.id   AF-A0A2J8HSE4-F1
#
_cell.length_a   1.000
_cell.length_b   1.000
_cell.length_c   1.000
_cell.angle_alpha   90.00
_cell.angle_beta   90.00
_cell.angle_gamma   90.00
#
_symmetry.space_group_name_H-M   'P 1'
#
loop_
_entity.id
_entity.type
_entity.pdbx_description
1 polymer ?
#
loop_
_entity_poly.entity_id
_entity_poly.type
_entity_poly.pdbx_seq_one_letter_code
_entity_poly.pdbx_strand_id
1 'polypeptide(L)'
;MNTEPNQAAITYDKWGRMQYHPDFHGKHGTPWLMEDQTFLIENYEELGAEQVSFALERTIHTIMTRVYELRKEGLMAKPTKRAHHRRMRVKDTIQ
;
A
#
# COMPACT_ATOMS: atom_id res chain seq x y z
N MET A 1 12.45 20.73 31.05
CA MET A 1 12.20 21.09 29.64
C MET A 1 11.38 19.95 29.07
N ASN A 2 10.09 20.19 28.82
CA ASN A 2 9.21 19.17 28.26
C ASN A 2 9.43 19.20 26.75
N THR A 3 10.22 18.26 26.24
CA THR A 3 10.37 18.07 24.80
C THR A 3 9.10 17.36 24.33
N GLU A 4 8.12 18.13 23.89
CA GLU A 4 6.98 17.59 23.13
C GLU A 4 7.52 16.67 22.03
N PRO A 5 6.98 15.46 21.85
CA PRO A 5 7.47 14.55 20.82
C PRO A 5 7.35 15.26 19.47
N ASN A 6 8.47 15.31 18.76
CA ASN A 6 8.61 15.88 17.43
C ASN A 6 7.56 15.23 16.51
N GLN A 7 6.40 15.87 16.37
CA GLN A 7 5.33 15.42 15.46
C GLN A 7 5.88 15.56 14.04
N ALA A 8 6.28 14.45 13.44
CA ALA A 8 6.68 14.45 12.05
C ALA A 8 5.49 14.98 11.23
N ALA A 9 5.73 15.93 10.32
CA ALA A 9 4.67 16.40 9.45
C ALA A 9 4.31 15.29 8.46
N ILE A 10 3.00 15.04 8.27
CA ILE A 10 2.53 14.16 7.21
C ILE A 10 2.84 14.84 5.87
N THR A 11 3.60 14.16 5.01
CA THR A 11 3.94 14.64 3.67
C THR A 11 3.57 13.61 2.62
N TYR A 12 3.36 14.09 1.39
CA TYR A 12 2.95 13.27 0.27
C TYR A 12 3.91 13.45 -0.90
N ASP A 13 4.06 12.41 -1.72
CA ASP A 13 4.77 12.54 -2.98
C ASP A 13 3.87 13.14 -4.08
N LYS A 14 4.45 13.37 -5.28
CA LYS A 14 3.73 13.93 -6.43
C LYS A 14 2.56 13.08 -6.93
N TRP A 15 2.41 11.84 -6.47
CA TRP A 15 1.31 10.94 -6.81
C TRP A 15 0.29 10.84 -5.67
N GLY A 16 0.44 11.63 -4.60
CA GLY A 16 -0.47 11.64 -3.47
C GLY A 16 -0.26 10.50 -2.48
N ARG A 17 0.87 9.77 -2.55
CA ARG A 17 1.16 8.69 -1.60
C ARG A 17 1.83 9.27 -0.36
N MET A 18 1.39 8.85 0.82
CA MET A 18 2.03 9.25 2.07
C MET A 18 3.50 8.82 2.06
N GLN A 19 4.41 9.75 2.35
CA GLN A 19 5.81 9.43 2.60
C GLN A 19 5.96 8.73 3.96
N TYR A 20 7.17 8.25 4.26
CA TYR A 20 7.43 7.65 5.57
C TYR A 20 7.01 8.58 6.71
N HIS A 21 6.39 7.99 7.72
CA HIS A 21 5.90 8.67 8.91
C HIS A 21 5.94 7.66 10.06
N PRO A 22 6.61 7.96 11.18
CA PRO A 22 6.84 7.00 12.26
C PRO A 22 5.54 6.42 12.83
N ASP A 23 4.50 7.23 12.98
CA ASP A 23 3.23 6.79 13.58
C ASP A 23 2.41 5.83 12.70
N PHE A 24 2.67 5.79 11.39
CA PHE A 24 1.94 4.93 10.45
C PHE A 24 2.79 3.79 9.89
N HIS A 25 4.12 3.87 10.03
CA HIS A 25 5.06 2.98 9.37
C HIS A 25 6.00 2.30 10.37
N GLY A 26 5.45 1.73 11.44
CA GLY A 26 6.20 1.04 12.50
C GLY A 26 7.02 -0.15 12.00
N LYS A 27 6.62 -0.80 10.91
CA LYS A 27 7.35 -1.91 10.27
C LYS A 27 8.31 -1.44 9.16
N HIS A 28 8.79 -0.20 9.20
CA HIS A 28 9.77 0.29 8.23
C HIS A 28 11.13 -0.43 8.37
N GLY A 29 11.69 -0.90 7.27
CA GLY A 29 12.98 -1.60 7.24
C GLY A 29 12.99 -3.01 7.86
N THR A 30 11.87 -3.50 8.36
CA THR A 30 11.79 -4.85 8.95
C THR A 30 11.59 -5.91 7.86
N PRO A 31 12.07 -7.16 8.07
CA PRO A 31 11.81 -8.28 7.15
C PRO A 31 10.31 -8.53 6.93
N TRP A 32 9.96 -9.11 5.78
CA TRP A 32 8.60 -9.59 5.51
C TRP A 32 8.34 -10.88 6.27
N LEU A 33 7.38 -10.85 7.19
CA LEU A 33 6.89 -12.05 7.85
C LEU A 33 5.93 -12.81 6.92
N MET A 34 5.80 -14.11 7.15
CA MET A 34 4.88 -14.95 6.37
C MET A 34 3.43 -14.48 6.51
N GLU A 35 3.03 -14.02 7.69
CA GLU A 35 1.72 -13.43 7.96
C GLU A 35 1.49 -12.12 7.18
N ASP A 36 2.46 -11.21 7.19
CA ASP A 36 2.40 -9.95 6.42
C ASP A 36 2.22 -10.24 4.92
N GLN A 37 2.98 -11.22 4.41
CA GLN A 37 2.91 -11.61 2.99
C GLN A 37 1.58 -12.28 2.64
N THR A 38 1.07 -13.14 3.51
CA THR A 38 -0.23 -13.80 3.30
C THR A 38 -1.34 -12.76 3.26
N PHE A 39 -1.36 -11.85 4.24
CA PHE A 39 -2.31 -10.74 4.28
C PHE A 39 -2.24 -9.88 3.01
N LEU A 40 -1.03 -9.54 2.56
CA LEU A 40 -0.82 -8.77 1.33
C LEU A 40 -1.45 -9.47 0.11
N ILE A 41 -1.20 -10.76 -0.08
CA ILE A 41 -1.68 -11.52 -1.23
C ILE A 41 -3.21 -11.59 -1.24
N GLU A 42 -3.81 -11.83 -0.08
CA GLU A 42 -5.26 -12.02 0.05
C GLU A 42 -6.06 -10.72 -0.10
N ASN A 43 -5.50 -9.58 0.33
CA ASN A 43 -6.29 -8.35 0.50
C ASN A 43 -5.98 -7.24 -0.52
N TYR A 44 -4.84 -7.29 -1.22
CA TYR A 44 -4.38 -6.14 -2.01
C TYR A 44 -5.29 -5.75 -3.18
N GLU A 45 -5.92 -6.71 -3.86
CA GLU A 45 -6.81 -6.40 -5.00
C GLU A 45 -8.12 -5.74 -4.56
N GLU A 46 -8.62 -6.08 -3.38
CA GLU A 46 -9.88 -5.56 -2.85
C GLU A 46 -9.67 -4.24 -2.10
N LEU A 47 -8.69 -4.20 -1.19
CA LEU A 47 -8.44 -3.04 -0.34
C LEU A 47 -7.61 -1.96 -1.02
N GLY A 48 -6.71 -2.34 -1.93
CA GLY A 48 -5.77 -1.41 -2.55
C GLY A 48 -4.55 -1.07 -1.70
N ALA A 49 -3.61 -0.34 -2.29
CA ALA A 49 -2.26 -0.16 -1.75
C ALA A 49 -2.20 0.73 -0.50
N GLU A 50 -3.09 1.70 -0.35
CA GLU A 50 -3.13 2.62 0.79
C GLU A 50 -3.65 1.92 2.05
N GLN A 51 -4.78 1.22 1.94
CA GLN A 51 -5.40 0.49 3.04
C GLN A 51 -4.46 -0.62 3.53
N VAL A 52 -3.83 -1.35 2.61
CA VAL A 52 -2.84 -2.38 2.97
C VAL A 52 -1.57 -1.77 3.58
N SER A 53 -1.17 -0.57 3.15
CA SER A 53 -0.04 0.16 3.73
C SER A 53 -0.26 0.47 5.21
N PHE A 54 -1.46 0.92 5.58
CA PHE A 54 -1.82 1.11 6.99
C PHE A 54 -1.91 -0.21 7.76
N ALA A 55 -2.56 -1.23 7.19
CA ALA A 55 -2.72 -2.52 7.86
C ALA A 55 -1.38 -3.23 8.14
N LEU A 56 -0.40 -3.07 7.26
CA LEU A 56 0.92 -3.68 7.39
C LEU A 56 1.98 -2.73 7.96
N GLU A 57 1.60 -1.49 8.32
CA GLU A 57 2.50 -0.45 8.83
C GLU A 57 3.76 -0.25 7.98
N ARG A 58 3.60 -0.28 6.65
CA ARG A 58 4.66 -0.14 5.66
C ARG A 58 4.24 0.86 4.60
N THR A 59 5.19 1.59 4.01
CA THR A 59 4.83 2.63 3.03
C THR A 59 4.13 2.04 1.81
N ILE A 60 3.25 2.83 1.18
CA ILE A 60 2.56 2.45 -0.07
C ILE A 60 3.57 1.99 -1.14
N HIS A 61 4.73 2.66 -1.21
CA HIS A 61 5.79 2.27 -2.13
C HIS A 61 6.31 0.86 -1.86
N THR A 62 6.61 0.53 -0.59
CA THR A 62 7.05 -0.81 -0.17
C THR A 62 6.01 -1.88 -0.51
N ILE A 63 4.73 -1.60 -0.25
CA ILE A 63 3.62 -2.50 -0.60
C ILE A 63 3.60 -2.76 -2.12
N MET A 64 3.60 -1.70 -2.94
CA MET A 64 3.56 -1.82 -4.39
C MET A 64 4.75 -2.60 -4.96
N THR A 65 5.95 -2.36 -4.44
CA THR A 65 7.16 -3.07 -4.84
C THR A 65 7.05 -4.56 -4.48
N ARG A 66 6.59 -4.89 -3.27
CA ARG A 66 6.43 -6.29 -2.86
C ARG A 66 5.39 -7.02 -3.70
N VAL A 67 4.26 -6.39 -4.00
CA VAL A 67 3.24 -6.95 -4.90
C VAL A 67 3.80 -7.22 -6.30
N TYR A 68 4.62 -6.31 -6.81
CA TYR A 68 5.28 -6.50 -8.10
C TYR A 68 6.21 -7.73 -8.08
N GLU A 69 7.02 -7.88 -7.04
CA GLU A 69 7.91 -9.04 -6.85
C GLU A 69 7.11 -10.35 -6.78
N LEU A 70 6.10 -10.42 -5.91
CA LEU A 70 5.27 -11.61 -5.73
C LEU A 70 4.55 -12.02 -7.03
N ARG A 71 4.07 -11.06 -7.81
CA ARG A 71 3.47 -11.33 -9.13
C ARG A 71 4.48 -11.79 -10.16
N LYS A 72 5.72 -11.30 -10.08
CA LYS A 72 6.82 -11.74 -10.94
C LYS A 72 7.23 -13.18 -10.61
N GLU A 73 7.23 -13.53 -9.33
CA GLU A 73 7.52 -14.87 -8.81
C GLU A 73 6.36 -15.87 -9.02
N GLY A 74 5.17 -15.39 -9.38
CA GLY A 74 3.97 -16.22 -9.56
C GLY A 74 3.25 -16.58 -8.26
N LEU A 75 3.65 -15.98 -7.15
CA LEU A 75 3.03 -16.17 -5.83
C LEU A 75 1.77 -15.32 -5.63
N MET A 76 1.54 -14.34 -6.51
CA MET A 76 0.34 -13.51 -6.50
C MET A 76 -0.22 -13.36 -7.92
N ALA A 77 -1.54 -13.40 -8.05
CA ALA A 77 -2.21 -13.22 -9.32
C ALA A 77 -1.98 -11.81 -9.89
N LYS A 78 -1.89 -11.71 -11.22
CA LYS A 78 -1.91 -10.42 -11.92
C LYS A 78 -3.34 -9.84 -11.89
N PRO A 79 -3.48 -8.52 -11.83
CA PRO A 79 -4.79 -7.89 -11.81
C PRO A 79 -5.53 -8.22 -13.11
N THR A 80 -6.70 -8.84 -12.99
CA THR A 80 -7.51 -9.33 -14.11
C THR A 80 -8.16 -8.19 -14.88
N LYS A 81 -8.47 -7.07 -14.21
CA LYS A 81 -9.12 -5.89 -14.79
C LYS A 81 -8.09 -4.79 -15.09
N ARG A 82 -7.33 -4.93 -16.18
CA ARG A 82 -6.59 -3.79 -16.72
C ARG A 82 -7.53 -2.98 -17.62
N ALA A 83 -8.22 -2.00 -17.04
CA ALA A 83 -8.98 -1.04 -17.83
C ALA A 83 -8.00 -0.13 -18.59
N HIS A 84 -7.49 -0.60 -19.73
CA HIS A 84 -6.57 0.15 -20.58
C HIS A 84 -7.25 1.30 -21.32
N HIS A 85 -8.57 1.24 -21.49
CA HIS A 85 -9.31 2.20 -22.29
C HIS A 85 -10.06 3.22 -21.43
N ARG A 86 -9.87 4.52 -21.72
CA ARG A 86 -10.54 5.63 -21.02
C ARG A 86 -12.07 5.47 -20.97
N ARG A 87 -12.70 4.85 -21.98
CA ARG A 87 -14.17 4.57 -21.98
C ARG A 87 -14.64 3.56 -20.92
N MET A 88 -13.75 2.73 -20.38
CA MET A 88 -14.11 1.72 -19.38
C MET A 88 -14.04 2.26 -17.93
N ARG A 89 -13.65 3.53 -17.72
CA ARG A 89 -13.53 4.16 -16.39
C ARG A 89 -14.84 4.76 -15.85
N VAL A 90 -15.94 4.67 -16.59
CA VAL A 90 -17.26 5.09 -16.08
C VAL A 90 -18.11 3.85 -15.91
N LYS A 91 -18.29 3.44 -14.65
CA LYS A 91 -19.54 2.83 -14.21
C LYS A 91 -19.93 3.53 -12.93
N ASP A 92 -20.94 4.37 -13.07
CA ASP A 92 -21.68 5.02 -11.99
C ASP A 92 -22.13 3.97 -10.97
N THR A 93 -22.10 4.31 -9.68
CA THR A 93 -23.22 4.00 -8.78
C THR A 93 -23.23 5.01 -7.63
N ILE A 94 -24.16 5.96 -7.72
CA ILE A 94 -24.76 6.66 -6.58
C ILE A 94 -25.81 5.69 -6.01
N GLN A 95 -25.83 5.50 -4.69
CA GLN A 95 -27.03 5.12 -3.93
C GLN A 95 -27.20 6.11 -2.78
#